data_AF-A0A094AT96-F1
#
_entry.id   AF-A0A094AT96-F1
#
_cell.length_a   1.000
_cell.length_b   1.000
_cell.length_c   1.000
_cell.angle_alpha   90.00
_cell.angle_beta   90.00
_cell.angle_gamma   90.00
#
_symmetry.space_group_name_H-M   'P 1'
#
loop_
_entity.id
_entity.type
_entity.pdbx_description
1 polymer ?
#
loop_
_entity_poly.entity_id
_entity_poly.type
_entity_poly.pdbx_seq_one_letter_code
_entity_poly.pdbx_strand_id
1 'polypeptide(L)'
;MSQFSAAVTPGRSLGFIVIGASLHDIVTRLKAEPQVFGKLELIYSPDNPVTEPVIVSLPTNGLRLRFDGPEQRLRLIEITDFSKSKLSYKNIDIVKPASPASPSASSIQDSPAGPTFKHIYNKLLAPSYPGDYVPPDANGEGKYGVYVLSYPGIAFTFPVLASTWNPDKDYATMLALPSTKPATAMAVFSGDSWLEAQKVLYDQMLENPRSYSPPHKGKDVYPDEIGLVNIFGEGKLRLDRAWGSSPFWLLLGETTPQELVAELGPPDAIYRQSDQRMAIHKARTGSESQQTRPNLEPPGPDDSTDTDAS
;
A
#
# COMPACT_ATOMS: atom_id res chain seq x y z
N MET A 1 -6.60 16.60 14.11
CA MET A 1 -6.22 15.46 13.25
C MET A 1 -5.82 14.32 14.17
N SER A 2 -6.41 13.14 14.01
CA SER A 2 -5.96 11.96 14.74
C SER A 2 -4.71 11.42 14.08
N GLN A 3 -3.69 11.11 14.88
CA GLN A 3 -2.46 10.51 14.37
C GLN A 3 -2.72 9.04 14.01
N PHE A 4 -2.24 8.60 12.85
CA PHE A 4 -2.34 7.20 12.44
C PHE A 4 -1.62 6.29 13.44
N SER A 5 -2.32 5.24 13.89
CA SER A 5 -1.79 4.25 14.83
C SER A 5 -2.02 2.85 14.30
N ALA A 6 -0.98 2.02 14.23
CA ALA A 6 -1.09 0.68 13.68
C ALA A 6 -0.06 -0.30 14.28
N ALA A 7 -0.47 -1.56 14.36
CA ALA A 7 0.42 -2.66 14.68
C ALA A 7 1.13 -3.16 13.42
N VAL A 8 2.43 -3.40 13.55
CA VAL A 8 3.28 -3.98 12.50
C VAL A 8 3.26 -5.50 12.63
N THR A 9 3.00 -6.16 11.50
CA THR A 9 3.17 -7.61 11.35
C THR A 9 4.26 -7.83 10.28
N PRO A 10 5.49 -8.22 10.68
CA PRO A 10 6.57 -8.50 9.74
C PRO A 10 6.13 -9.46 8.65
N GLY A 11 6.54 -9.20 7.41
CA GLY A 11 6.15 -10.02 6.26
C GLY A 11 4.80 -9.66 5.66
N ARG A 12 3.94 -8.95 6.40
CA ARG A 12 2.49 -9.02 6.15
C ARG A 12 1.80 -7.68 6.11
N SER A 13 1.90 -6.85 7.14
CA SER A 13 1.04 -5.66 7.21
C SER A 13 1.51 -4.58 8.17
N LEU A 14 0.94 -3.40 7.95
CA LEU A 14 0.89 -2.29 8.88
C LEU A 14 -0.59 -1.93 9.14
N GLY A 15 -1.18 -2.48 10.19
CA GLY A 15 -2.61 -2.36 10.45
C GLY A 15 -3.43 -2.97 9.31
N PHE A 16 -4.32 -2.17 8.69
CA PHE A 16 -5.14 -2.59 7.55
C PHE A 16 -4.38 -2.59 6.21
N ILE A 17 -3.17 -2.03 6.16
CA ILE A 17 -2.33 -1.95 4.96
C ILE A 17 -1.58 -3.28 4.85
N VAL A 18 -2.05 -4.18 4.00
CA VAL A 18 -1.56 -5.57 3.88
C VAL A 18 -0.78 -5.75 2.58
N ILE A 19 0.40 -6.37 2.66
CA ILE A 19 1.18 -6.79 1.49
C ILE A 19 0.31 -7.65 0.57
N GLY A 20 0.35 -7.34 -0.73
CA GLY A 20 -0.47 -7.95 -1.77
C GLY A 20 -1.88 -7.36 -1.92
N ALA A 21 -2.33 -6.45 -1.06
CA ALA A 21 -3.58 -5.72 -1.31
C ALA A 21 -3.45 -4.84 -2.57
N SER A 22 -4.56 -4.67 -3.30
CA SER A 22 -4.56 -3.86 -4.52
C SER A 22 -4.39 -2.37 -4.20
N LEU A 23 -3.86 -1.62 -5.16
CA LEU A 23 -3.80 -0.16 -5.11
C LEU A 23 -5.19 0.43 -4.90
N HIS A 24 -6.21 -0.12 -5.58
CA HIS A 24 -7.59 0.30 -5.43
C HIS A 24 -8.06 0.16 -3.97
N ASP A 25 -7.92 -1.02 -3.37
CA ASP A 25 -8.38 -1.29 -2.00
C ASP A 25 -7.74 -0.33 -0.99
N ILE A 26 -6.42 -0.16 -1.10
CA ILE A 26 -5.68 0.69 -0.17
C ILE A 26 -6.07 2.15 -0.35
N VAL A 27 -6.11 2.66 -1.59
CA VAL A 27 -6.46 4.06 -1.85
C VAL A 27 -7.90 4.36 -1.43
N THR A 28 -8.83 3.44 -1.67
CA THR A 28 -10.23 3.57 -1.23
C THR A 28 -10.33 3.66 0.29
N ARG A 29 -9.64 2.78 1.03
CA ARG A 29 -9.61 2.83 2.51
C ARG A 29 -8.93 4.09 3.05
N LEU A 30 -7.83 4.54 2.44
CA LEU A 30 -7.17 5.78 2.85
C LEU A 30 -8.07 7.00 2.64
N LYS A 31 -8.76 7.08 1.50
CA LYS A 31 -9.71 8.16 1.18
C LYS A 31 -10.94 8.18 2.10
N ALA A 32 -11.33 7.04 2.65
CA ALA A 32 -12.43 6.94 3.61
C ALA A 32 -12.10 7.59 4.97
N GLU A 33 -10.82 7.82 5.28
CA GLU A 33 -10.37 8.41 6.55
C GLU A 33 -9.54 9.70 6.35
N PRO A 34 -10.11 10.77 5.75
CA PRO A 34 -9.38 12.00 5.43
C PRO A 34 -8.85 12.75 6.67
N GLN A 35 -9.43 12.49 7.86
CA GLN A 35 -8.98 13.05 9.13
C GLN A 35 -7.65 12.47 9.63
N VAL A 36 -7.33 11.24 9.18
CA VAL A 36 -6.11 10.50 9.50
C VAL A 36 -5.09 10.65 8.37
N PHE A 37 -5.55 10.57 7.11
CA PHE A 37 -4.72 10.63 5.91
C PHE A 37 -4.96 11.94 5.16
N GLY A 38 -4.36 13.02 5.65
CA GLY A 38 -4.61 14.36 5.13
C GLY A 38 -3.96 14.67 3.77
N LYS A 39 -2.96 13.90 3.32
CA LYS A 39 -2.32 14.08 2.02
C LYS A 39 -1.89 12.74 1.42
N LEU A 40 -2.34 12.49 0.18
CA LEU A 40 -1.95 11.35 -0.64
C LEU A 40 -1.29 11.88 -1.92
N GLU A 41 -0.08 11.42 -2.20
CA GLU A 41 0.62 11.72 -3.46
C GLU A 41 0.83 10.42 -4.23
N LEU A 42 0.35 10.37 -5.47
CA LEU A 42 0.52 9.23 -6.36
C LEU A 42 1.65 9.54 -7.34
N ILE A 43 2.66 8.67 -7.36
CA ILE A 43 3.83 8.79 -8.24
C ILE A 43 3.86 7.55 -9.13
N TYR A 44 3.88 7.76 -10.44
CA TYR A 44 3.88 6.70 -11.44
C TYR A 44 4.62 7.18 -12.69
N SER A 45 5.05 6.25 -13.54
CA SER A 45 5.64 6.57 -14.84
C SER A 45 4.54 6.86 -15.86
N PRO A 46 4.47 8.06 -16.46
CA PRO A 46 3.52 8.33 -17.53
C PRO A 46 3.87 7.58 -18.82
N ASP A 47 5.15 7.29 -19.04
CA ASP A 47 5.62 6.58 -20.24
C ASP A 47 5.35 5.07 -20.14
N ASN A 48 5.44 4.52 -18.92
CA ASN A 48 5.31 3.08 -18.65
C ASN A 48 4.36 2.78 -17.48
N PRO A 49 3.07 3.19 -17.54
CA PRO A 49 2.16 3.17 -16.39
C PRO A 49 1.73 1.77 -15.93
N VAL A 50 1.94 0.74 -16.77
CA VAL A 50 1.53 -0.65 -16.49
C VAL A 50 2.71 -1.51 -16.04
N THR A 51 3.94 -1.16 -16.39
CA THR A 51 5.12 -1.98 -16.07
C THR A 51 5.94 -1.41 -14.93
N GLU A 52 6.01 -0.08 -14.82
CA GLU A 52 6.75 0.56 -13.74
C GLU A 52 5.95 0.56 -12.43
N PRO A 53 6.63 0.45 -11.27
CA PRO A 53 5.99 0.52 -9.97
C PRO A 53 5.21 1.82 -9.75
N VAL A 54 4.08 1.69 -9.06
CA VAL A 54 3.30 2.85 -8.59
C VAL A 54 3.60 3.09 -7.11
N ILE A 55 3.81 4.35 -6.72
CA ILE A 55 4.13 4.72 -5.34
C ILE A 55 3.03 5.62 -4.80
N VAL A 56 2.51 5.28 -3.63
CA VAL A 56 1.63 6.15 -2.83
C VAL A 56 2.43 6.71 -1.66
N SER A 57 2.73 8.00 -1.69
CA SER A 57 3.36 8.70 -0.57
C SER A 57 2.33 9.32 0.35
N LEU A 58 2.49 9.09 1.66
CA LEU A 58 1.66 9.62 2.74
C LEU A 58 2.52 10.52 3.65
N PRO A 59 2.93 11.71 3.18
CA PRO A 59 3.91 12.54 3.87
C PRO A 59 3.42 13.06 5.23
N THR A 60 2.10 13.14 5.45
CA THR A 60 1.49 13.49 6.75
C THR A 60 1.58 12.37 7.78
N ASN A 61 1.75 11.12 7.33
CA ASN A 61 1.77 9.92 8.16
C ASN A 61 3.17 9.30 8.25
N GLY A 62 4.11 9.79 7.42
CA GLY A 62 5.47 9.28 7.37
C GLY A 62 5.58 7.92 6.71
N LEU A 63 4.71 7.62 5.74
CA LEU A 63 4.66 6.34 5.05
C LEU A 63 4.89 6.49 3.54
N ARG A 64 5.44 5.46 2.92
CA ARG A 64 5.54 5.29 1.48
C ARG A 64 5.19 3.85 1.12
N LEU A 65 4.21 3.68 0.25
CA LEU A 65 3.71 2.38 -0.19
C LEU A 65 4.12 2.17 -1.65
N ARG A 66 4.69 1.00 -1.98
CA ARG A 66 5.11 0.69 -3.35
C ARG A 66 4.35 -0.51 -3.88
N PHE A 67 3.71 -0.31 -5.01
CA PHE A 67 2.93 -1.30 -5.74
C PHE A 67 3.73 -1.76 -6.96
N ASP A 68 3.55 -2.99 -7.41
CA ASP A 68 4.04 -3.40 -8.72
C ASP A 68 3.28 -2.69 -9.85
N GLY A 69 3.79 -2.79 -11.07
CA GLY A 69 3.11 -2.26 -12.25
C GLY A 69 1.94 -3.14 -12.68
N PRO A 70 2.18 -4.42 -13.05
CA PRO A 70 1.19 -5.22 -13.78
C PRO A 70 -0.08 -5.55 -12.99
N GLU A 71 0.06 -5.91 -11.71
CA GLU A 71 -1.07 -6.34 -10.86
C GLU A 71 -1.53 -5.22 -9.91
N GLN A 72 -0.79 -4.12 -9.85
CA GLN A 72 -0.92 -3.00 -8.89
C GLN A 72 -1.09 -3.48 -7.45
N ARG A 73 -0.27 -4.45 -7.05
CA ARG A 73 -0.30 -5.06 -5.70
C ARG A 73 0.78 -4.48 -4.83
N LEU A 74 0.45 -4.22 -3.57
CA LEU A 74 1.38 -3.67 -2.59
C LEU A 74 2.55 -4.64 -2.35
N ARG A 75 3.77 -4.23 -2.68
CA ARG A 75 5.00 -5.02 -2.48
C ARG A 75 5.81 -4.57 -1.28
N LEU A 76 5.75 -3.28 -0.94
CA LEU A 76 6.57 -2.70 0.11
C LEU A 76 5.81 -1.62 0.89
N ILE A 77 5.90 -1.69 2.22
CA ILE A 77 5.48 -0.64 3.13
C ILE A 77 6.73 -0.05 3.76
N GLU A 78 6.98 1.22 3.52
CA GLU A 78 8.10 1.95 4.10
C GLU A 78 7.59 2.99 5.10
N ILE A 79 8.27 3.07 6.23
CA ILE A 79 8.11 4.13 7.22
C ILE A 79 9.30 5.04 7.01
N THR A 80 9.03 6.25 6.54
CA THR A 80 10.03 7.27 6.21
C THR A 80 10.21 8.29 7.33
N ASP A 81 9.26 8.37 8.26
CA ASP A 81 9.30 9.30 9.39
C ASP A 81 8.50 8.72 10.57
N PHE A 82 9.19 8.25 11.61
CA PHE A 82 8.54 7.64 12.77
C PHE A 82 7.82 8.64 13.67
N SER A 83 8.01 9.96 13.49
CA SER A 83 7.33 10.97 14.30
C SER A 83 5.86 11.17 13.89
N LYS A 84 5.49 10.73 12.68
CA LYS A 84 4.19 11.01 12.05
C LYS A 84 3.17 9.89 12.20
N SER A 85 3.55 8.77 12.81
CA SER A 85 2.67 7.64 13.10
C SER A 85 3.03 6.97 14.42
N LYS A 86 2.03 6.38 15.08
CA LYS A 86 2.24 5.57 16.29
C LYS A 86 2.26 4.10 15.92
N LEU A 87 3.43 3.49 15.97
CA LEU A 87 3.65 2.12 15.51
C LEU A 87 4.00 1.20 16.68
N SER A 88 3.43 0.01 16.69
CA SER A 88 3.74 -1.02 17.70
C SER A 88 4.00 -2.38 17.07
N TYR A 89 4.81 -3.20 17.74
CA TYR A 89 5.06 -4.59 17.39
C TYR A 89 4.87 -5.44 18.64
N LYS A 90 4.00 -6.46 18.59
CA LYS A 90 3.65 -7.31 19.75
C LYS A 90 3.29 -6.49 21.01
N ASN A 91 2.50 -5.43 20.85
CA ASN A 91 2.10 -4.48 21.91
C ASN A 91 3.25 -3.64 22.50
N ILE A 92 4.42 -3.61 21.85
CA ILE A 92 5.56 -2.77 22.23
C ILE A 92 5.69 -1.65 21.21
N ASP A 93 5.72 -0.40 21.66
CA ASP A 93 5.91 0.74 20.77
C ASP A 93 7.29 0.65 20.08
N ILE A 94 7.29 0.86 18.76
CA ILE A 94 8.51 0.80 17.95
C ILE A 94 9.46 1.92 18.37
N VAL A 95 8.94 3.14 18.52
CA VAL A 95 9.71 4.25 19.10
C VAL A 95 9.48 4.26 20.60
N LYS A 96 10.57 4.32 21.38
CA LYS A 96 10.46 4.40 22.84
C LYS A 96 9.72 5.69 23.25
N PRO A 97 8.67 5.62 24.09
CA PRO A 97 8.02 6.80 24.63
C PRO A 97 9.02 7.62 25.45
N ALA A 98 9.01 8.95 25.30
CA ALA A 98 9.77 9.83 26.18
C ALA A 98 9.33 9.59 27.63
N SER A 99 10.27 9.20 28.50
CA SER A 99 9.94 8.93 29.91
C SER A 99 9.60 10.25 30.60
N PRO A 100 8.50 10.33 31.37
CA PRO A 100 8.09 11.55 32.06
C PRO A 100 8.99 11.94 33.26
N ALA A 101 10.10 11.23 33.52
CA ALA A 101 10.90 11.36 34.74
C ALA A 101 12.33 11.91 34.55
N SER A 102 12.63 12.63 33.48
CA SER A 102 13.94 13.29 33.32
C SER A 102 13.78 14.79 33.03
N PRO A 103 13.78 15.64 34.07
CA PRO A 103 13.96 17.07 33.88
C PRO A 103 15.47 17.31 33.72
N SER A 104 15.96 17.26 32.48
CA SER A 104 17.26 17.82 32.15
C SER A 104 17.05 18.90 31.10
N ALA A 105 17.10 20.14 31.59
CA ALA A 105 17.13 21.34 30.78
C ALA A 105 18.41 21.36 29.93
N SER A 106 18.25 21.23 28.63
CA SER A 106 19.07 21.92 27.64
C SER A 106 18.34 21.89 26.31
N SER A 107 18.11 23.09 25.78
CA SER A 107 17.47 23.39 24.51
C SER A 107 18.32 22.87 23.34
N ILE A 108 18.05 21.65 22.87
CA ILE A 108 18.21 21.22 21.46
C ILE A 108 17.10 20.20 21.17
N GLN A 109 16.30 20.47 20.13
CA GLN A 109 15.16 19.67 19.67
C GLN A 109 15.61 18.39 18.94
N ASP A 110 16.29 17.46 19.62
CA ASP A 110 16.62 16.14 19.05
C ASP A 110 16.00 15.03 19.90
N SER A 111 14.67 15.03 20.00
CA SER A 111 13.96 13.77 20.30
C SER A 111 14.33 12.77 19.20
N PRO A 112 14.73 11.53 19.51
CA PRO A 112 15.16 10.59 18.48
C PRO A 112 14.02 10.38 17.50
N ALA A 113 14.23 10.81 16.25
CA ALA A 113 13.24 10.73 15.17
C ALA A 113 12.88 9.29 14.75
N GLY A 114 13.38 8.28 15.49
CA GLY A 114 13.16 6.86 15.23
C GLY A 114 13.71 5.95 16.34
N PRO A 115 13.52 4.64 16.20
CA PRO A 115 13.96 3.65 17.18
C PRO A 115 15.49 3.49 17.22
N THR A 116 16.05 3.33 18.41
CA THR A 116 17.49 3.02 18.55
C THR A 116 17.75 1.54 18.31
N PHE A 117 18.97 1.21 17.86
CA PHE A 117 19.39 -0.19 17.67
C PHE A 117 19.18 -1.02 18.94
N LYS A 118 19.58 -0.49 20.10
CA LYS A 118 19.41 -1.16 21.40
C LYS A 118 17.94 -1.46 21.73
N HIS A 119 17.02 -0.57 21.36
CA HIS A 119 15.59 -0.79 21.59
C HIS A 119 15.06 -1.90 20.67
N ILE A 120 15.40 -1.86 19.39
CA ILE A 120 15.01 -2.91 18.43
C ILE A 120 15.56 -4.27 18.86
N TYR A 121 16.87 -4.34 19.08
CA TYR A 121 17.60 -5.58 19.34
C TYR A 121 17.28 -6.24 20.68
N ASN A 122 16.90 -5.47 21.72
CA ASN A 122 16.65 -6.03 23.05
C ASN A 122 15.16 -6.13 23.42
N LYS A 123 14.29 -5.35 22.77
CA LYS A 123 12.88 -5.24 23.16
C LYS A 123 11.91 -5.63 22.07
N LEU A 124 12.22 -5.37 20.80
CA LEU A 124 11.30 -5.65 19.69
C LEU A 124 11.60 -7.01 19.07
N LEU A 125 12.82 -7.22 18.61
CA LEU A 125 13.23 -8.36 17.82
C LEU A 125 14.40 -9.05 18.51
N ALA A 126 14.41 -10.38 18.49
CA ALA A 126 15.49 -11.15 19.09
C ALA A 126 16.82 -10.90 18.37
N PRO A 127 17.97 -11.16 19.01
CA PRO A 127 19.25 -11.29 18.33
C PRO A 127 19.11 -12.25 17.15
N SER A 128 19.17 -11.71 15.94
CA SER A 128 19.18 -12.50 14.71
C SER A 128 19.93 -11.70 13.66
N TYR A 129 20.53 -12.43 12.72
CA TYR A 129 21.43 -12.08 11.61
C TYR A 129 22.17 -10.72 11.63
N PRO A 130 23.49 -10.73 11.35
CA PRO A 130 24.20 -9.48 11.08
C PRO A 130 23.51 -8.74 9.93
N GLY A 131 23.38 -7.43 10.07
CA GLY A 131 22.86 -6.57 9.01
C GLY A 131 23.92 -6.25 7.97
N ASP A 132 23.49 -5.60 6.89
CA ASP A 132 24.34 -5.25 5.76
C ASP A 132 24.74 -3.78 5.82
N TYR A 133 26.03 -3.49 5.66
CA TYR A 133 26.53 -2.12 5.54
C TYR A 133 26.80 -1.77 4.08
N VAL A 134 26.25 -0.66 3.65
CA VAL A 134 26.53 -0.01 2.37
C VAL A 134 27.33 1.27 2.66
N PRO A 135 28.58 1.39 2.17
CA PRO A 135 29.37 2.60 2.37
C PRO A 135 28.73 3.81 1.65
N PRO A 136 29.04 5.04 2.06
CA PRO A 136 28.59 6.22 1.33
C PRO A 136 29.13 6.22 -0.10
N ASP A 137 28.34 6.74 -1.04
CA ASP A 137 28.76 6.91 -2.43
C ASP A 137 30.03 7.76 -2.51
N ALA A 138 31.04 7.30 -3.27
CA ALA A 138 32.31 8.01 -3.43
C ALA A 138 32.18 9.41 -4.05
N ASN A 139 31.06 9.69 -4.73
CA ASN A 139 30.76 10.97 -5.37
C ASN A 139 29.82 11.86 -4.53
N GLY A 140 29.26 11.35 -3.43
CA GLY A 140 28.40 12.12 -2.54
C GLY A 140 29.22 12.73 -1.40
N GLU A 141 28.93 13.98 -1.01
CA GLU A 141 29.55 14.65 0.16
C GLU A 141 29.20 14.00 1.52
N GLY A 142 28.54 12.83 1.52
CA GLY A 142 28.02 12.15 2.68
C GLY A 142 29.10 11.39 3.45
N LYS A 143 29.27 11.73 4.74
CA LYS A 143 30.15 10.97 5.66
C LYS A 143 29.52 9.69 6.21
N TYR A 144 28.24 9.46 5.90
CA TYR A 144 27.43 8.37 6.47
C TYR A 144 27.12 7.32 5.41
N GLY A 145 27.48 6.08 5.70
CA GLY A 145 26.93 4.92 5.01
C GLY A 145 25.62 4.48 5.66
N VAL A 146 25.03 3.44 5.09
CA VAL A 146 23.75 2.88 5.50
C VAL A 146 23.98 1.49 6.06
N TYR A 147 23.56 1.25 7.30
CA TYR A 147 23.47 -0.09 7.87
C TYR A 147 22.01 -0.55 7.90
N VAL A 148 21.73 -1.68 7.28
CA VAL A 148 20.39 -2.29 7.26
C VAL A 148 20.36 -3.48 8.21
N LEU A 149 19.65 -3.33 9.32
CA LEU A 149 19.33 -4.46 10.19
C LEU A 149 18.11 -5.18 9.64
N SER A 150 18.29 -6.40 9.12
CA SER A 150 17.23 -7.17 8.47
C SER A 150 16.77 -8.35 9.32
N TYR A 151 15.46 -8.54 9.37
CA TYR A 151 14.78 -9.72 9.89
C TYR A 151 13.78 -10.24 8.84
N PRO A 152 13.26 -11.47 8.98
CA PRO A 152 12.20 -11.96 8.11
C PRO A 152 11.01 -11.00 8.06
N GLY A 153 10.82 -10.41 6.88
CA GLY A 153 9.75 -9.49 6.53
C GLY A 153 9.77 -8.10 7.19
N ILE A 154 10.85 -7.72 7.87
CA ILE A 154 11.01 -6.37 8.43
C ILE A 154 12.49 -5.95 8.47
N ALA A 155 12.78 -4.72 8.10
CA ALA A 155 14.15 -4.18 8.16
C ALA A 155 14.18 -2.74 8.68
N PHE A 156 15.29 -2.38 9.31
CA PHE A 156 15.55 -1.04 9.85
C PHE A 156 16.83 -0.47 9.26
N THR A 157 16.76 0.80 8.86
CA THR A 157 17.87 1.51 8.21
C THR A 157 18.48 2.50 9.19
N PHE A 158 19.77 2.35 9.47
CA PHE A 158 20.55 3.22 10.35
C PHE A 158 21.64 3.95 9.57
N PRO A 159 21.74 5.28 9.70
CA PRO A 159 22.90 6.00 9.17
C PRO A 159 24.10 5.79 10.09
N VAL A 160 25.20 5.28 9.52
CA VAL A 160 26.43 4.96 10.25
C VAL A 160 27.60 5.74 9.66
N LEU A 161 28.35 6.44 10.52
CA LEU A 161 29.50 7.22 10.08
C LEU A 161 30.58 6.28 9.55
N ALA A 162 31.02 6.49 8.30
CA ALA A 162 31.93 5.57 7.62
C ALA A 162 33.26 5.39 8.36
N SER A 163 33.77 6.44 9.02
CA SER A 163 35.01 6.37 9.81
C SER A 163 34.89 5.52 11.08
N THR A 164 33.66 5.24 11.55
CA THR A 164 33.41 4.41 12.74
C THR A 164 33.10 2.96 12.36
N TRP A 165 32.78 2.69 11.09
CA TRP A 165 32.48 1.36 10.62
C TRP A 165 33.74 0.51 10.54
N ASN A 166 33.69 -0.69 11.11
CA ASN A 166 34.75 -1.68 10.98
C ASN A 166 34.13 -3.07 10.82
N PRO A 167 34.34 -3.76 9.68
CA PRO A 167 33.73 -5.06 9.41
C PRO A 167 34.21 -6.17 10.37
N ASP A 168 35.39 -6.02 10.98
CA ASP A 168 35.97 -7.01 11.89
C ASP A 168 35.47 -6.88 13.34
N LYS A 169 34.76 -5.79 13.66
CA LYS A 169 34.18 -5.56 14.98
C LYS A 169 32.73 -6.04 15.05
N ASP A 170 32.33 -6.48 16.24
CA ASP A 170 30.94 -6.80 16.53
C ASP A 170 30.03 -5.58 16.27
N TYR A 171 29.13 -5.73 15.29
CA TYR A 171 28.19 -4.71 14.86
C TYR A 171 27.25 -4.29 15.99
N ALA A 172 26.88 -5.21 16.89
CA ALA A 172 25.97 -4.89 17.99
C ALA A 172 26.62 -3.91 18.96
N THR A 173 27.90 -4.09 19.25
CA THR A 173 28.70 -3.17 20.06
C THR A 173 28.85 -1.80 19.38
N MET A 174 29.08 -1.75 18.06
CA MET A 174 29.20 -0.49 17.31
C MET A 174 27.87 0.28 17.26
N LEU A 175 26.76 -0.42 16.99
CA LEU A 175 25.44 0.21 16.85
C LEU A 175 24.81 0.56 18.20
N ALA A 176 25.29 -0.04 19.29
CA ALA A 176 24.92 0.34 20.65
C ALA A 176 25.67 1.58 21.17
N LEU A 177 26.65 2.11 20.44
CA LEU A 177 27.38 3.31 20.83
C LEU A 177 26.44 4.53 20.88
N PRO A 178 26.58 5.44 21.86
CA PRO A 178 25.78 6.67 21.95
C PRO A 178 25.92 7.60 20.74
N SER A 179 27.02 7.47 19.98
CA SER A 179 27.29 8.23 18.76
C SER A 179 26.49 7.74 17.55
N THR A 180 25.90 6.53 17.62
CA THR A 180 25.12 5.94 16.53
C THR A 180 23.73 6.57 16.50
N LYS A 181 23.35 7.09 15.34
CA LYS A 181 22.04 7.71 15.13
C LYS A 181 20.91 6.66 15.16
N PRO A 182 19.69 7.04 15.58
CA PRO A 182 18.53 6.16 15.52
C PRO A 182 18.19 5.78 14.06
N ALA A 183 17.35 4.75 13.89
CA ALA A 183 16.89 4.35 12.57
C ALA A 183 16.11 5.49 11.90
N THR A 184 16.38 5.72 10.62
CA THR A 184 15.72 6.75 9.82
C THR A 184 14.58 6.20 8.96
N ALA A 185 14.58 4.88 8.71
CA ALA A 185 13.51 4.22 7.99
C ALA A 185 13.29 2.79 8.47
N MET A 186 12.08 2.28 8.24
CA MET A 186 11.73 0.87 8.43
C MET A 186 10.98 0.37 7.21
N ALA A 187 11.23 -0.86 6.79
CA ALA A 187 10.55 -1.52 5.68
C ALA A 187 9.82 -2.76 6.18
N VAL A 188 8.61 -2.99 5.69
CA VAL A 188 7.84 -4.24 5.82
C VAL A 188 7.63 -4.78 4.40
N PHE A 189 8.08 -6.01 4.18
CA PHE A 189 8.18 -6.64 2.86
C PHE A 189 7.95 -8.16 2.99
N SER A 190 7.70 -8.86 1.89
CA SER A 190 7.68 -10.33 1.88
C SER A 190 9.09 -10.88 1.63
N GLY A 191 9.54 -11.84 2.45
CA GLY A 191 10.86 -12.49 2.31
C GLY A 191 11.65 -12.59 3.62
N ASP A 192 12.71 -13.39 3.62
CA ASP A 192 13.51 -13.70 4.81
C ASP A 192 14.59 -12.66 5.12
N SER A 193 15.09 -11.97 4.09
CA SER A 193 16.09 -10.92 4.21
C SER A 193 15.82 -9.77 3.25
N TRP A 194 16.13 -8.53 3.66
CA TRP A 194 15.92 -7.34 2.85
C TRP A 194 16.77 -7.35 1.58
N LEU A 195 18.04 -7.78 1.70
CA LEU A 195 18.98 -7.82 0.59
C LEU A 195 18.54 -8.75 -0.54
N GLU A 196 17.92 -9.88 -0.21
CA GLU A 196 17.36 -10.80 -1.20
C GLU A 196 16.00 -10.33 -1.70
N ALA A 197 15.13 -9.88 -0.79
CA ALA A 197 13.78 -9.41 -1.14
C ALA A 197 13.83 -8.24 -2.13
N GLN A 198 14.77 -7.30 -1.99
CA GLN A 198 14.90 -6.17 -2.90
C GLN A 198 15.15 -6.59 -4.36
N LYS A 199 15.83 -7.73 -4.59
CA LYS A 199 16.15 -8.23 -5.94
C LYS A 199 14.94 -8.82 -6.66
N VAL A 200 13.94 -9.28 -5.91
CA VAL A 200 12.75 -9.99 -6.43
C VAL A 200 11.45 -9.28 -6.05
N LEU A 201 11.52 -8.06 -5.51
CA LEU A 201 10.40 -7.37 -4.87
C LEU A 201 9.15 -7.29 -5.76
N TYR A 202 9.35 -7.09 -7.05
CA TYR A 202 8.29 -6.94 -8.05
C TYR A 202 8.02 -8.21 -8.86
N ASP A 203 8.91 -9.20 -8.80
CA ASP A 203 8.83 -10.44 -9.59
C ASP A 203 8.33 -11.64 -8.78
N GLN A 204 8.42 -11.56 -7.44
CA GLN A 204 8.00 -12.63 -6.56
C GLN A 204 6.49 -12.87 -6.64
N MET A 205 6.05 -14.13 -6.66
CA MET A 205 4.62 -14.44 -6.52
C MET A 205 4.11 -14.02 -5.14
N LEU A 206 2.97 -13.33 -5.10
CA LEU A 206 2.34 -12.92 -3.85
C LEU A 206 1.56 -14.08 -3.23
N GLU A 207 1.61 -14.17 -1.91
CA GLU A 207 0.70 -14.98 -1.14
C GLU A 207 -0.68 -14.33 -1.09
N ASN A 208 -1.74 -15.12 -0.87
CA ASN A 208 -3.10 -14.60 -0.79
C ASN A 208 -3.19 -13.59 0.38
N PRO A 209 -3.50 -12.30 0.12
CA PRO A 209 -3.59 -11.28 1.16
C PRO A 209 -4.63 -11.60 2.25
N ARG A 210 -5.66 -12.39 1.88
CA ARG A 210 -6.76 -12.78 2.77
C ARG A 210 -6.39 -13.95 3.69
N SER A 211 -5.33 -14.70 3.40
CA SER A 211 -4.85 -15.80 4.24
C SER A 211 -4.51 -15.36 5.68
N TYR A 212 -4.31 -14.05 5.87
CA TYR A 212 -3.92 -13.43 7.14
C TYR A 212 -5.03 -12.69 7.86
N SER A 213 -6.22 -12.63 7.27
CA SER A 213 -7.39 -12.09 7.96
C SER A 213 -7.82 -13.10 9.03
N PRO A 214 -7.99 -12.70 10.30
CA PRO A 214 -8.66 -13.56 11.26
C PRO A 214 -10.02 -13.95 10.66
N PRO A 215 -10.51 -15.18 10.83
CA PRO A 215 -11.83 -15.55 10.35
C PRO A 215 -12.83 -14.58 10.99
N HIS A 216 -13.36 -13.66 10.19
CA HIS A 216 -14.42 -12.77 10.65
C HIS A 216 -15.54 -13.65 11.19
N LYS A 217 -16.17 -13.26 12.30
CA LYS A 217 -17.36 -13.92 12.86
C LYS A 217 -18.61 -13.68 12.00
N GLY A 218 -18.46 -13.73 10.68
CA GLY A 218 -19.49 -13.59 9.66
C GLY A 218 -19.14 -14.56 8.53
N LYS A 219 -20.12 -15.35 8.12
CA LYS A 219 -20.00 -16.47 7.18
C LYS A 219 -19.80 -16.03 5.72
N ASP A 220 -19.26 -14.84 5.48
CA ASP A 220 -19.10 -14.29 4.14
C ASP A 220 -17.74 -14.70 3.60
N VAL A 221 -17.69 -15.94 3.09
CA VAL A 221 -16.57 -16.44 2.31
C VAL A 221 -16.66 -15.77 0.94
N TYR A 222 -15.98 -14.64 0.79
CA TYR A 222 -15.88 -14.00 -0.52
C TYR A 222 -14.94 -14.82 -1.42
N PRO A 223 -15.38 -15.13 -2.65
CA PRO A 223 -14.57 -15.84 -3.63
C PRO A 223 -13.21 -15.14 -3.88
N ASP A 224 -12.14 -15.88 -4.13
CA ASP A 224 -10.83 -15.30 -4.52
C ASP A 224 -10.96 -14.42 -5.76
N GLU A 225 -10.11 -13.41 -5.90
CA GLU A 225 -10.13 -12.54 -7.08
C GLU A 225 -9.81 -13.32 -8.38
N ILE A 226 -10.32 -12.81 -9.49
CA ILE A 226 -10.01 -13.33 -10.82
C ILE A 226 -8.60 -12.84 -11.21
N GLY A 227 -7.69 -13.77 -11.45
CA GLY A 227 -6.34 -13.46 -11.93
C GLY A 227 -6.23 -13.53 -13.45
N LEU A 228 -7.01 -14.41 -14.10
CA LEU A 228 -6.94 -14.62 -15.54
C LEU A 228 -8.32 -14.91 -16.12
N VAL A 229 -8.61 -14.31 -17.27
CA VAL A 229 -9.81 -14.57 -18.07
C VAL A 229 -9.41 -15.20 -19.39
N ASN A 230 -9.76 -16.46 -19.58
CA ASN A 230 -9.55 -17.20 -20.82
C ASN A 230 -10.80 -17.14 -21.69
N ILE A 231 -10.65 -16.68 -22.94
CA ILE A 231 -11.74 -16.52 -23.90
C ILE A 231 -11.64 -17.63 -24.95
N PHE A 232 -12.65 -18.50 -25.02
CA PHE A 232 -12.66 -19.66 -25.92
C PHE A 232 -13.48 -19.45 -27.19
N GLY A 233 -14.16 -18.31 -27.33
CA GLY A 233 -15.12 -18.08 -28.41
C GLY A 233 -16.48 -18.72 -28.13
N GLU A 234 -17.44 -18.54 -29.05
CA GLU A 234 -18.82 -19.05 -28.92
C GLU A 234 -19.53 -18.66 -27.60
N GLY A 235 -19.16 -17.51 -27.02
CA GLY A 235 -19.72 -17.06 -25.74
C GLY A 235 -19.15 -17.79 -24.52
N LYS A 236 -18.08 -18.58 -24.64
CA LYS A 236 -17.47 -19.33 -23.54
C LYS A 236 -16.26 -18.59 -22.97
N LEU A 237 -16.31 -18.27 -21.68
CA LEU A 237 -15.21 -17.69 -20.93
C LEU A 237 -14.91 -18.54 -19.69
N ARG A 238 -13.64 -18.62 -19.31
CA ARG A 238 -13.20 -19.24 -18.05
C ARG A 238 -12.47 -18.22 -17.22
N LEU A 239 -12.95 -18.00 -16.00
CA LEU A 239 -12.36 -17.12 -15.01
C LEU A 239 -11.52 -17.96 -14.05
N ASP A 240 -10.19 -17.87 -14.16
CA ASP A 240 -9.25 -18.53 -13.26
C ASP A 240 -8.90 -17.59 -12.09
N ARG A 241 -8.97 -18.14 -10.86
CA ARG A 241 -8.74 -17.39 -9.63
C ARG A 241 -7.25 -17.29 -9.30
N ALA A 242 -6.82 -16.16 -8.75
CA ALA A 242 -5.39 -15.88 -8.51
C ALA A 242 -4.69 -16.85 -7.54
N TRP A 243 -5.40 -17.36 -6.52
CA TRP A 243 -4.81 -18.20 -5.45
C TRP A 243 -5.40 -19.61 -5.33
N GLY A 244 -5.83 -20.20 -6.45
CA GLY A 244 -6.09 -21.65 -6.52
C GLY A 244 -7.52 -22.09 -6.17
N SER A 245 -8.46 -21.16 -6.03
CA SER A 245 -9.90 -21.47 -6.04
C SER A 245 -10.34 -22.05 -7.39
N SER A 246 -11.42 -22.83 -7.39
CA SER A 246 -11.94 -23.46 -8.61
C SER A 246 -12.28 -22.43 -9.68
N PRO A 247 -11.93 -22.68 -10.96
CA PRO A 247 -12.27 -21.78 -12.04
C PRO A 247 -13.78 -21.75 -12.29
N PHE A 248 -14.29 -20.60 -12.69
CA PHE A 248 -15.69 -20.41 -13.04
C PHE A 248 -15.86 -20.30 -14.55
N TRP A 249 -16.85 -20.99 -15.11
CA TRP A 249 -17.20 -20.88 -16.53
C TRP A 249 -18.38 -19.92 -16.70
N LEU A 250 -18.16 -18.88 -17.50
CA LEU A 250 -19.17 -17.93 -17.90
C LEU A 250 -19.60 -18.24 -19.34
N LEU A 251 -20.89 -18.49 -19.53
CA LEU A 251 -21.51 -18.82 -20.82
C LEU A 251 -22.47 -17.70 -21.20
N LEU A 252 -22.09 -16.88 -22.17
CA LEU A 252 -22.90 -15.75 -22.63
C LEU A 252 -24.23 -16.25 -23.21
N GLY A 253 -25.34 -15.76 -22.66
CA GLY A 253 -26.70 -16.16 -23.04
C GLY A 253 -27.28 -17.31 -22.22
N GLU A 254 -26.47 -17.99 -21.42
CA GLU A 254 -26.92 -19.07 -20.52
C GLU A 254 -26.73 -18.69 -19.05
N THR A 255 -25.57 -18.18 -18.66
CA THR A 255 -25.28 -17.79 -17.28
C THR A 255 -26.15 -16.62 -16.86
N THR A 256 -26.87 -16.79 -15.76
CA THR A 256 -27.79 -15.77 -15.24
C THR A 256 -27.05 -14.69 -14.43
N PRO A 257 -27.60 -13.47 -14.32
CA PRO A 257 -27.05 -12.45 -13.43
C PRO A 257 -26.94 -12.91 -11.97
N GLN A 258 -27.87 -13.76 -11.49
CA GLN A 258 -27.86 -14.30 -10.13
C GLN A 258 -26.69 -15.26 -9.91
N GLU A 259 -26.37 -16.10 -10.89
CA GLU A 259 -25.19 -16.98 -10.84
C GLU A 259 -23.90 -16.16 -10.82
N LEU A 260 -23.80 -15.12 -11.64
CA LEU A 260 -22.68 -14.19 -11.63
C LEU A 260 -22.48 -13.54 -10.26
N VAL A 261 -23.56 -13.04 -9.64
CA VAL A 261 -23.49 -12.41 -8.31
C VAL A 261 -23.16 -13.42 -7.22
N ALA A 262 -23.67 -14.66 -7.32
CA ALA A 262 -23.32 -15.72 -6.38
C ALA A 262 -21.83 -16.10 -6.46
N GLU A 263 -21.24 -16.07 -7.66
CA GLU A 263 -19.85 -16.49 -7.91
C GLU A 263 -18.80 -15.39 -7.78
N LEU A 264 -19.15 -14.14 -8.10
CA LEU A 264 -18.24 -12.99 -8.09
C LEU A 264 -18.53 -12.01 -6.95
N GLY A 265 -19.70 -12.12 -6.31
CA GLY A 265 -20.20 -11.12 -5.38
C GLY A 265 -20.99 -10.00 -6.08
N PRO A 266 -21.58 -9.09 -5.29
CA PRO A 266 -22.27 -7.93 -5.83
C PRO A 266 -21.28 -7.00 -6.56
N PRO A 267 -21.73 -6.31 -7.63
CA PRO A 267 -20.89 -5.32 -8.31
C PRO A 267 -20.70 -4.08 -7.44
N ASP A 268 -19.50 -3.48 -7.49
CA ASP A 268 -19.20 -2.22 -6.80
C ASP A 268 -19.99 -1.03 -7.36
N ALA A 269 -20.35 -1.07 -8.65
CA ALA A 269 -21.16 -0.05 -9.30
C ALA A 269 -22.02 -0.64 -10.43
N ILE A 270 -23.20 -0.06 -10.65
CA ILE A 270 -24.10 -0.46 -11.72
C ILE A 270 -24.17 0.67 -12.75
N TYR A 271 -23.65 0.42 -13.95
CA TYR A 271 -23.84 1.34 -15.08
C TYR A 271 -25.09 0.95 -15.86
N ARG A 272 -26.11 1.82 -15.85
CA ARG A 272 -27.28 1.64 -16.69
C ARG A 272 -27.01 2.27 -18.05
N GLN A 273 -26.99 1.46 -19.11
CA GLN A 273 -26.90 1.99 -20.47
C GLN A 273 -28.14 2.86 -20.74
N SER A 274 -27.96 4.18 -20.77
CA SER A 274 -29.02 5.10 -21.15
C SER A 274 -29.23 4.99 -22.66
N ASP A 275 -30.30 4.32 -23.09
CA ASP A 275 -30.64 4.22 -24.51
C ASP A 275 -31.20 5.58 -24.98
N GLN A 276 -30.30 6.47 -25.42
CA GLN A 276 -30.65 7.81 -25.92
C GLN A 276 -31.47 7.78 -27.22
N ARG A 277 -31.75 6.60 -27.81
CA ARG A 277 -32.62 6.48 -28.99
C ARG A 277 -34.01 7.08 -28.76
N MET A 278 -34.51 7.07 -27.52
CA MET A 278 -35.79 7.71 -27.18
C MET A 278 -35.74 9.25 -27.09
N ALA A 279 -34.57 9.85 -26.87
CA ALA A 279 -34.43 11.32 -26.77
C ALA A 279 -34.67 11.99 -28.13
N ILE A 280 -34.27 11.33 -29.22
CA ILE A 280 -34.43 11.83 -30.60
C ILE A 280 -35.91 11.85 -31.02
N HIS A 281 -36.74 10.97 -30.45
CA HIS A 281 -38.19 10.96 -30.72
C HIS A 281 -38.97 12.00 -29.89
N LYS A 282 -38.48 12.39 -28.72
CA LYS A 282 -39.10 13.45 -27.89
C LYS A 282 -38.97 14.84 -28.53
N ALA A 283 -37.90 15.09 -29.28
CA ALA A 283 -37.72 16.35 -30.01
C ALA A 283 -38.66 16.50 -31.22
N ARG A 284 -39.23 15.40 -31.74
CA ARG A 284 -40.11 15.41 -32.93
C ARG A 284 -41.60 15.49 -32.62
N THR A 285 -42.04 15.22 -31.39
CA THR A 285 -43.45 15.31 -31.00
C THR A 285 -43.86 16.68 -30.42
N GLY A 286 -42.95 17.66 -30.40
CA GLY A 286 -43.22 19.02 -29.87
C GLY A 286 -43.31 20.14 -30.91
N SER A 287 -43.18 19.86 -32.21
CA SER A 287 -43.16 20.91 -33.24
C SER A 287 -44.55 21.16 -33.84
N GLU A 288 -45.47 21.70 -33.04
CA GLU A 288 -46.64 22.45 -33.53
C GLU A 288 -47.18 23.42 -32.46
N SER A 289 -46.39 24.43 -32.07
CA SER A 289 -46.88 25.78 -31.76
C SER A 289 -45.76 26.75 -31.34
N GLN A 290 -45.71 27.86 -32.06
CA GLN A 290 -45.26 29.20 -31.65
C GLN A 290 -43.75 29.47 -31.40
N GLN A 291 -43.22 30.22 -32.36
CA GLN A 291 -42.21 31.28 -32.28
C GLN A 291 -41.76 31.71 -30.86
N THR A 292 -40.46 31.56 -30.59
CA THR A 292 -39.53 32.68 -30.26
C THR A 292 -38.11 32.11 -30.10
N ARG A 293 -37.13 32.72 -30.79
CA ARG A 293 -35.68 32.49 -30.53
C ARG A 293 -35.28 33.34 -29.31
N PRO A 294 -34.36 32.89 -28.45
CA PRO A 294 -32.96 33.30 -28.66
C PRO A 294 -31.89 32.23 -28.32
N ASN A 295 -30.73 32.38 -28.98
CA ASN A 295 -29.38 31.88 -28.67
C ASN A 295 -29.20 30.43 -28.14
N LEU A 296 -28.69 29.54 -29.00
CA LEU A 296 -28.07 28.28 -28.56
C LEU A 296 -26.59 28.51 -28.24
N GLU A 297 -26.21 28.31 -26.97
CA GLU A 297 -24.84 27.92 -26.61
C GLU A 297 -24.53 26.52 -27.14
N PRO A 298 -23.25 26.21 -27.46
CA PRO A 298 -22.85 24.86 -27.81
C PRO A 298 -23.06 23.89 -26.62
N PRO A 299 -23.33 22.61 -26.88
CA PRO A 299 -23.56 21.65 -25.80
C PRO A 299 -22.31 21.53 -24.94
N GLY A 300 -22.45 21.78 -23.63
CA GLY A 300 -21.41 21.48 -22.65
C GLY A 300 -21.12 19.98 -22.59
N PRO A 301 -19.94 19.58 -22.08
CA PRO A 301 -19.59 18.17 -21.92
C PRO A 301 -20.59 17.50 -20.96
N ASP A 302 -21.06 16.32 -21.36
CA ASP A 302 -21.99 15.44 -20.62
C ASP A 302 -21.62 15.34 -19.14
N ASP A 303 -22.48 15.85 -18.26
CA ASP A 303 -22.43 15.63 -16.81
C ASP A 303 -23.44 14.55 -16.42
N SER A 304 -23.40 13.41 -17.11
CA SER A 304 -24.26 12.26 -16.80
C SER A 304 -23.51 11.29 -15.89
N THR A 305 -23.23 11.72 -14.66
CA THR A 305 -22.78 10.83 -13.58
C THR A 305 -23.99 10.11 -12.99
N ASP A 306 -24.65 9.25 -13.78
CA ASP A 306 -25.68 8.32 -13.27
C ASP A 306 -24.98 7.04 -12.78
N THR A 307 -24.13 7.21 -11.76
CA THR A 307 -23.45 6.12 -11.07
C THR A 307 -24.12 5.94 -9.72
N ASP A 308 -25.08 5.01 -9.63
CA ASP A 308 -25.54 4.53 -8.33
C ASP A 308 -24.39 3.69 -7.74
N ALA A 309 -23.77 4.21 -6.67
CA ALA A 309 -22.90 3.41 -5.81
C ALA A 309 -23.80 2.54 -4.92
N SER A 310 -23.52 1.23 -4.88
CA SER A 310 -24.25 0.26 -4.05
C SER A 310 -24.04 0.47 -2.56
#